data_AF-D6E7L2-F1
#
_entry.id   AF-D6E7L2-F1
#
_cell.length_a   1.000
_cell.length_b   1.000
_cell.length_c   1.000
_cell.angle_alpha   90.00
_cell.angle_beta   90.00
_cell.angle_gamma   90.00
#
_symmetry.space_group_name_H-M   'P 1'
#
loop_
_entity.id
_entity.type
_entity.pdbx_description
1 polymer ?
#
loop_
_entity_poly.entity_id
_entity_poly.type
_entity_poly.pdbx_seq_one_letter_code
_entity_poly.pdbx_strand_id
1 'polypeptide(L)'
;MTEILETYCSTCAREVSACEETRAEHLKVRDAWVDVDQVVLTCPECGGRIGDERVESANLRRAYEAYREGQGLLSASQIRDAYDSYGLSQASFGKLLGLGGATLSRYENGGVQTRQIDQAIRAASDPHAMLDLLAEKGAEIPAAQRGRAEQRAREKLARGRESRFEYAVVRGDFSLVLNPADASELTGFRAFDVDRAREMAVFFASRCKHFFKLRFFKTMFYADFTAFAETSRSMSGLRYAHAPNGPIVHGHEALLAALVDGESLDVEEHEIGETSAEKIVALRDADLGVFSERERIILQKTADFVNSFRKSSELSERSHDEPGWRGTENGQLISYEYAFDLTTTDCINGECSLRSSQCK
;
A
#
# COMPACT_ATOMS: atom_id res chain seq x y z
N MET A 1 13.00 -31.40 35.59
CA MET A 1 13.52 -30.92 36.88
C MET A 1 12.32 -30.35 37.61
N THR A 2 11.94 -30.91 38.76
CA THR A 2 10.87 -30.35 39.57
C THR A 2 11.41 -29.06 40.18
N GLU A 3 10.89 -27.92 39.74
CA GLU A 3 11.22 -26.65 40.38
C GLU A 3 10.61 -26.63 41.79
N ILE A 4 11.34 -26.03 42.72
CA ILE A 4 10.99 -26.01 44.13
C ILE A 4 10.82 -24.55 44.54
N LEU A 5 9.67 -24.23 45.16
CA LEU A 5 9.35 -22.88 45.60
C LEU A 5 9.13 -22.85 47.10
N GLU A 6 9.88 -21.99 47.80
CA GLU A 6 9.63 -21.71 49.21
C GLU A 6 8.33 -20.92 49.38
N THR A 7 7.38 -21.52 50.12
CA THR A 7 6.06 -20.93 50.37
C THR A 7 5.44 -21.48 51.67
N TYR A 8 4.31 -20.93 52.10
CA TYR A 8 3.63 -21.32 53.35
C TYR A 8 2.50 -22.33 53.08
N CYS A 9 2.56 -23.48 53.74
CA CYS A 9 1.47 -24.45 53.71
C CYS A 9 0.45 -24.15 54.81
N SER A 10 -0.77 -23.77 54.43
CA SER A 10 -1.87 -23.51 55.37
C SER A 10 -2.33 -24.75 56.14
N THR A 11 -2.09 -25.95 55.61
CA THR A 11 -2.48 -27.23 56.25
C THR A 11 -1.45 -27.67 57.30
N CYS A 12 -0.16 -27.59 56.99
CA CYS A 12 0.91 -27.91 57.94
C CYS A 12 1.26 -26.74 58.87
N ALA A 13 0.71 -25.54 58.58
CA ALA A 13 0.97 -24.28 59.27
C ALA A 13 2.47 -23.90 59.34
N ARG A 14 3.25 -24.21 58.31
CA ARG A 14 4.70 -23.95 58.25
C ARG A 14 5.19 -23.65 56.83
N GLU A 15 6.37 -23.06 56.74
CA GLU A 15 7.09 -22.89 55.48
C GLU A 15 7.57 -24.25 54.96
N VAL A 16 7.39 -24.46 53.65
CA VAL A 16 7.76 -25.69 52.96
C VAL A 16 8.36 -25.36 51.60
N SER A 17 9.30 -26.20 51.19
CA SER A 17 9.84 -26.24 49.83
C SER A 17 8.84 -26.97 48.92
N ALA A 18 7.84 -26.26 48.39
CA ALA A 18 6.76 -26.85 47.60
C ALA A 18 7.24 -27.33 46.23
N CYS A 19 6.70 -28.45 45.75
CA CYS A 19 7.00 -28.98 44.43
C CYS A 19 6.10 -28.32 43.38
N GLU A 20 6.70 -27.81 42.29
CA GLU A 20 5.95 -27.32 41.13
C GLU A 20 5.57 -28.46 40.19
N GLU A 21 4.28 -28.56 39.85
CA GLU A 21 3.76 -29.50 38.87
C GLU A 21 2.93 -28.76 37.82
N THR A 22 3.14 -29.08 36.54
CA THR A 22 2.29 -28.56 35.45
C THR A 22 1.12 -29.51 35.21
N ARG A 23 -0.11 -28.99 35.16
CA ARG A 23 -1.33 -29.76 34.91
C ARG A 23 -2.18 -29.05 33.86
N ALA A 24 -2.64 -29.79 32.87
CA ALA A 24 -3.62 -29.30 31.91
C ALA A 24 -4.98 -29.14 32.61
N GLU A 25 -5.54 -27.94 32.61
CA GLU A 25 -6.86 -27.65 33.14
C GLU A 25 -7.78 -27.08 32.05
N HIS A 26 -9.05 -27.51 32.06
CA HIS A 26 -10.09 -26.98 31.19
C HIS A 26 -10.90 -25.93 31.97
N LEU A 27 -10.66 -24.65 31.68
CA LEU A 27 -11.15 -23.53 32.47
C LEU A 27 -12.15 -22.69 31.70
N LYS A 28 -13.19 -22.20 32.40
CA LYS A 28 -14.11 -21.21 31.82
C LYS A 28 -13.57 -19.81 32.04
N VAL A 29 -13.17 -19.13 30.97
CA VAL A 29 -12.75 -17.73 30.98
C VAL A 29 -13.82 -16.92 30.26
N ARG A 30 -14.53 -16.06 31.01
CA ARG A 30 -15.69 -15.29 30.52
C ARG A 30 -16.74 -16.21 29.88
N ASP A 31 -16.90 -16.13 28.57
CA ASP A 31 -17.89 -16.81 27.74
C ASP A 31 -17.31 -18.00 26.96
N ALA A 32 -16.02 -18.30 27.09
CA ALA A 32 -15.37 -19.43 26.41
C ALA A 32 -14.69 -20.40 27.39
N TRP A 33 -14.54 -21.64 26.96
CA TRP A 33 -13.69 -22.62 27.63
C TRP A 33 -12.32 -22.65 26.98
N VAL A 34 -11.27 -22.73 27.79
CA VAL A 34 -9.88 -22.76 27.35
C VAL A 34 -9.15 -23.91 28.01
N ASP A 35 -8.37 -24.64 27.22
CA ASP A 35 -7.41 -25.62 27.71
C ASP A 35 -6.08 -24.93 27.94
N VAL A 36 -5.58 -24.95 29.16
CA VAL A 36 -4.33 -24.30 29.52
C VAL A 36 -3.56 -25.09 30.56
N ASP A 37 -2.25 -25.16 30.37
CA ASP A 37 -1.34 -25.73 31.35
C ASP A 37 -1.16 -24.76 32.53
N GLN A 38 -1.59 -25.19 33.72
CA GLN A 38 -1.44 -24.45 34.97
C GLN A 38 -0.35 -25.05 35.83
N VAL A 39 0.41 -24.19 36.50
CA VAL A 39 1.40 -24.62 37.50
C VAL A 39 0.71 -24.72 38.85
N VAL A 40 0.87 -25.85 39.52
CA VAL A 40 0.28 -26.12 40.82
C VAL A 40 1.39 -26.44 41.80
N LEU A 41 1.32 -25.85 42.99
CA LEU A 41 2.23 -26.15 44.08
C LEU A 41 1.64 -27.24 44.98
N THR A 42 2.42 -28.29 45.23
CA THR A 42 2.04 -29.37 46.14
C THR A 42 2.98 -29.39 47.35
N CYS A 43 2.42 -29.45 48.56
CA CYS A 43 3.19 -29.61 49.78
C CYS A 43 3.84 -31.02 49.81
N PRO A 44 5.17 -31.15 49.99
CA PRO A 44 5.82 -32.45 50.03
C PRO A 44 5.46 -33.29 51.27
N GLU A 45 4.88 -32.68 52.31
CA GLU A 45 4.61 -33.35 53.58
C GLU A 45 3.18 -33.84 53.73
N CYS A 46 2.20 -32.98 53.43
CA CYS A 46 0.78 -33.34 53.53
C CYS A 46 0.14 -33.63 52.18
N GLY A 47 0.83 -33.37 51.06
CA GLY A 47 0.28 -33.55 49.71
C GLY A 47 -0.79 -32.53 49.31
N GLY A 48 -1.08 -31.52 50.13
CA GLY A 48 -2.08 -30.50 49.84
C GLY A 48 -1.63 -29.50 48.77
N ARG A 49 -2.59 -28.98 47.96
CA ARG A 49 -2.34 -27.86 47.04
C ARG A 49 -2.09 -26.58 47.83
N ILE A 50 -1.09 -25.80 47.42
CA ILE A 50 -0.76 -24.50 48.01
C ILE A 50 -1.10 -23.41 46.98
N GLY A 51 -1.94 -22.44 47.39
CA GLY A 51 -2.22 -21.25 46.59
C GLY A 51 -1.21 -20.16 46.90
N ASP A 52 -0.21 -19.99 46.03
CA ASP A 52 0.78 -18.91 46.13
C ASP A 52 0.47 -17.80 45.12
N GLU A 53 0.43 -16.55 45.58
CA GLU A 53 0.05 -15.40 44.75
C GLU A 53 0.89 -15.28 43.47
N ARG A 54 2.18 -15.64 43.53
CA ARG A 54 3.09 -15.56 42.37
C ARG A 54 2.67 -16.54 41.28
N VAL A 55 2.35 -17.76 41.68
CA VAL A 55 1.91 -18.85 40.79
C VAL A 55 0.50 -18.60 40.27
N GLU A 56 -0.43 -18.23 41.15
CA GLU A 56 -1.82 -17.93 40.78
C GLU A 56 -1.89 -16.75 39.80
N SER A 57 -1.10 -15.69 40.02
CA SER A 57 -1.01 -14.55 39.10
C SER A 57 -0.47 -14.95 37.72
N ALA A 58 0.51 -15.86 37.67
CA ALA A 58 1.05 -16.37 36.42
C ALA A 58 0.04 -17.27 35.68
N ASN A 59 -0.67 -18.13 36.41
CA ASN A 59 -1.73 -18.98 35.87
C ASN A 59 -2.88 -18.17 35.28
N LEU A 60 -3.30 -17.09 35.96
CA LEU A 60 -4.33 -16.19 35.44
C LEU A 60 -3.91 -15.54 34.12
N ARG A 61 -2.64 -15.10 34.00
CA ARG A 61 -2.09 -14.54 32.75
C ARG A 61 -2.12 -15.58 31.63
N ARG A 62 -1.68 -16.82 31.89
CA ARG A 62 -1.73 -17.93 30.92
C ARG A 62 -3.16 -18.20 30.44
N ALA A 63 -4.12 -18.25 31.37
CA ALA A 63 -5.53 -18.46 31.03
C ALA A 63 -6.11 -17.34 30.16
N TYR A 64 -5.76 -16.08 30.46
CA TYR A 64 -6.18 -14.92 29.65
C TYR A 64 -5.51 -14.85 28.29
N GLU A 65 -4.25 -15.28 28.17
CA GLU A 65 -3.56 -15.42 26.88
C GLU A 65 -4.18 -16.51 26.02
N ALA A 66 -4.43 -17.70 26.58
CA ALA A 66 -5.12 -18.79 25.89
C ALA A 66 -6.52 -18.35 25.40
N TYR A 67 -7.25 -17.59 26.24
CA TYR A 67 -8.53 -17.00 25.85
C TYR A 67 -8.40 -16.01 24.69
N ARG A 68 -7.38 -15.13 24.71
CA ARG A 68 -7.14 -14.17 23.62
C ARG A 68 -6.88 -14.89 22.31
N GLU A 69 -6.02 -15.91 22.34
CA GLU A 69 -5.67 -16.71 21.16
C GLU A 69 -6.90 -17.39 20.57
N GLY A 70 -7.69 -18.09 21.41
CA GLY A 70 -8.93 -18.75 20.97
C GLY A 70 -9.99 -17.80 20.42
N GLN A 71 -9.97 -16.52 20.83
CA GLN A 71 -10.87 -15.48 20.33
C GLN A 71 -10.28 -14.62 19.19
N GLY A 72 -9.03 -14.88 18.78
CA GLY A 72 -8.33 -14.10 17.76
C GLY A 72 -8.05 -12.63 18.17
N LEU A 73 -7.94 -12.37 19.47
CA LEU A 73 -7.66 -11.04 20.02
C LEU A 73 -6.16 -10.76 20.05
N LEU A 74 -5.78 -9.48 19.98
CA LEU A 74 -4.38 -9.06 20.10
C LEU A 74 -3.76 -9.47 21.43
N SER A 75 -2.52 -9.94 21.38
CA SER A 75 -1.69 -10.17 22.57
C SER A 75 -1.24 -8.85 23.19
N ALA A 76 -0.74 -8.90 24.43
CA ALA A 76 -0.18 -7.72 25.10
C ALA A 76 0.98 -7.10 24.33
N SER A 77 1.84 -7.92 23.71
CA SER A 77 2.95 -7.44 22.86
C SER A 77 2.44 -6.79 21.59
N GLN A 78 1.46 -7.39 20.90
CA GLN A 78 0.89 -6.82 19.67
C GLN A 78 0.20 -5.47 19.92
N ILE A 79 -0.45 -5.30 21.07
CA ILE A 79 -1.04 -4.02 21.47
C ILE A 79 0.05 -2.95 21.65
N ARG A 80 1.20 -3.32 22.24
CA ARG A 80 2.34 -2.41 22.40
C ARG A 80 2.96 -2.02 21.07
N ASP A 81 3.18 -3.01 20.21
CA ASP A 81 3.81 -2.82 18.90
C ASP A 81 2.97 -1.92 17.99
N ALA A 82 1.64 -1.94 18.15
CA ALA A 82 0.69 -1.10 17.41
C ALA A 82 1.07 0.40 17.45
N TYR A 83 1.59 0.89 18.57
CA TYR A 83 1.93 2.30 18.75
C TYR A 83 3.45 2.55 18.85
N ASP A 84 4.21 1.62 19.43
CA ASP A 84 5.66 1.77 19.59
C ASP A 84 6.37 1.80 18.22
N SER A 85 5.84 1.06 17.26
CA SER A 85 6.32 1.08 15.87
C SER A 85 6.19 2.46 15.20
N TYR A 86 5.33 3.34 15.71
CA TYR A 86 5.22 4.76 15.30
C TYR A 86 5.97 5.72 16.24
N GLY A 87 6.61 5.23 17.28
CA GLY A 87 7.35 6.06 18.26
C GLY A 87 6.43 6.86 19.18
N LEU A 88 5.19 6.40 19.35
CA LEU A 88 4.23 6.93 20.31
C LEU A 88 4.46 6.30 21.69
N SER A 89 4.05 6.99 22.75
CA SER A 89 3.90 6.37 24.06
C SER A 89 2.48 5.79 24.23
N GLN A 90 2.32 4.85 25.16
CA GLN A 90 1.02 4.30 25.56
C GLN A 90 0.00 5.42 25.87
N ALA A 91 0.45 6.47 26.58
CA ALA A 91 -0.41 7.60 26.94
C ALA A 91 -0.85 8.42 25.73
N SER A 92 0.05 8.68 24.77
CA SER A 92 -0.28 9.39 23.53
C SER A 92 -1.21 8.58 22.64
N PHE A 93 -0.96 7.27 22.51
CA PHE A 93 -1.82 6.38 21.75
C PHE A 93 -3.23 6.27 22.36
N GLY A 94 -3.31 6.18 23.69
CA GLY A 94 -4.59 6.21 24.41
C GLY A 94 -5.40 7.47 24.10
N LYS A 95 -4.77 8.65 24.10
CA LYS A 95 -5.42 9.91 23.72
C LYS A 95 -5.96 9.89 22.28
N LEU A 96 -5.16 9.44 21.32
CA LEU A 96 -5.59 9.32 19.92
C LEU A 96 -6.83 8.41 19.78
N LEU A 97 -6.84 7.28 20.50
CA LEU A 97 -7.98 6.35 20.50
C LEU A 97 -9.17 6.83 21.35
N GLY A 98 -9.06 7.94 22.09
CA GLY A 98 -10.07 8.38 23.05
C GLY A 98 -10.22 7.44 24.25
N LEU A 99 -9.19 6.67 24.56
CA LEU A 99 -9.15 5.76 25.70
C LEU A 99 -8.52 6.44 26.92
N GLY A 100 -9.12 6.24 28.10
CA GLY A 100 -8.50 6.69 29.36
C GLY A 100 -7.17 5.97 29.60
N GLY A 101 -6.16 6.67 30.16
CA GLY A 101 -4.78 6.17 30.27
C GLY A 101 -4.61 4.83 30.97
N ALA A 102 -5.48 4.49 31.93
CA ALA A 102 -5.44 3.20 32.63
C ALA A 102 -5.91 2.01 31.77
N THR A 103 -6.60 2.26 30.66
CA THR A 103 -7.25 1.23 29.83
C THR A 103 -6.24 0.40 29.05
N LEU A 104 -5.31 1.05 28.33
CA LEU A 104 -4.25 0.35 27.58
C LEU A 104 -3.28 -0.36 28.53
N SER A 105 -2.90 0.30 29.64
CA SER A 105 -2.04 -0.30 30.66
C SER A 105 -2.61 -1.61 31.20
N ARG A 106 -3.92 -1.68 31.43
CA ARG A 106 -4.59 -2.92 31.86
C ARG A 106 -4.39 -4.05 30.86
N TYR A 107 -4.51 -3.76 29.56
CA TYR A 107 -4.42 -4.78 28.52
C TYR A 107 -3.00 -5.27 28.27
N GLU A 108 -2.03 -4.38 28.38
CA GLU A 108 -0.60 -4.74 28.31
C GLU A 108 -0.13 -5.55 29.52
N ASN A 109 -0.77 -5.39 30.68
CA ASN A 109 -0.45 -6.14 31.90
C ASN A 109 -1.31 -7.40 32.09
N GLY A 110 -1.94 -7.89 31.01
CA GLY A 110 -2.63 -9.19 30.98
C GLY A 110 -4.15 -9.14 31.07
N GLY A 111 -4.77 -7.97 31.26
CA GLY A 111 -6.23 -7.84 31.17
C GLY A 111 -6.74 -8.06 29.75
N VAL A 112 -7.92 -8.64 29.57
CA VAL A 112 -8.47 -8.93 28.23
C VAL A 112 -9.34 -7.77 27.72
N GLN A 113 -9.05 -7.27 26.53
CA GLN A 113 -9.79 -6.21 25.84
C GLN A 113 -11.17 -6.66 25.32
N THR A 114 -12.03 -5.70 25.00
CA THR A 114 -13.26 -5.96 24.24
C THR A 114 -12.96 -6.02 22.74
N ARG A 115 -13.84 -6.64 21.95
CA ARG A 115 -13.68 -6.69 20.48
C ARG A 115 -13.63 -5.29 19.85
N GLN A 116 -14.40 -4.34 20.37
CA GLN A 116 -14.42 -2.97 19.86
C GLN A 116 -13.05 -2.27 20.06
N ILE A 117 -12.45 -2.44 21.24
CA ILE A 117 -11.13 -1.86 21.51
C ILE A 117 -10.04 -2.58 20.71
N ASP A 118 -10.14 -3.91 20.56
CA ASP A 118 -9.23 -4.69 19.72
C ASP A 118 -9.21 -4.17 18.27
N GLN A 119 -10.40 -3.98 17.69
CA GLN A 119 -10.56 -3.43 16.35
C GLN A 119 -10.00 -2.00 16.23
N ALA A 120 -10.24 -1.15 17.22
CA ALA A 120 -9.69 0.21 17.23
C ALA A 120 -8.15 0.21 17.25
N ILE A 121 -7.54 -0.67 18.05
CA ILE A 121 -6.07 -0.82 18.09
C ILE A 121 -5.56 -1.34 16.75
N ARG A 122 -6.19 -2.36 16.16
CA ARG A 122 -5.82 -2.89 14.84
C ARG A 122 -5.91 -1.85 13.75
N ALA A 123 -6.99 -1.08 13.72
CA ALA A 123 -7.18 0.00 12.76
C ALA A 123 -6.07 1.05 12.91
N ALA A 124 -5.74 1.45 14.14
CA ALA A 124 -4.68 2.42 14.37
C ALA A 124 -3.26 1.88 14.10
N SER A 125 -3.08 0.56 14.01
CA SER A 125 -1.82 -0.03 13.51
C SER A 125 -1.60 0.22 12.01
N ASP A 126 -2.65 0.50 11.24
CA ASP A 126 -2.55 0.84 9.81
C ASP A 126 -1.98 2.26 9.61
N PRO A 127 -0.99 2.46 8.73
CA PRO A 127 -0.38 3.77 8.56
C PRO A 127 -1.31 4.86 8.00
N HIS A 128 -2.31 4.52 7.18
CA HIS A 128 -3.28 5.50 6.69
C HIS A 128 -4.19 5.97 7.82
N ALA A 129 -4.79 5.02 8.53
CA ALA A 129 -5.65 5.34 9.67
C ALA A 129 -4.90 6.08 10.80
N MET A 130 -3.61 5.76 11.02
CA MET A 130 -2.77 6.50 11.95
C MET A 130 -2.58 7.97 11.54
N LEU A 131 -2.39 8.26 10.24
CA LEU A 131 -2.28 9.64 9.76
C LEU A 131 -3.59 10.41 9.96
N ASP A 132 -4.74 9.77 9.73
CA ASP A 132 -6.05 10.37 9.97
C ASP A 132 -6.25 10.71 11.47
N LEU A 133 -5.91 9.77 12.36
CA LEU A 133 -5.95 10.00 13.81
C LEU A 133 -5.05 11.15 14.25
N LEU A 134 -3.85 11.27 13.67
CA LEU A 134 -2.92 12.36 13.95
C LEU A 134 -3.41 13.70 13.40
N ALA A 135 -4.12 13.71 12.27
CA ALA A 135 -4.73 14.92 11.73
C ALA A 135 -5.87 15.43 12.62
N GLU A 136 -6.73 14.52 13.10
CA GLU A 136 -7.89 14.87 13.92
C GLU A 136 -7.51 15.23 15.37
N LYS A 137 -6.67 14.41 16.01
CA LYS A 137 -6.39 14.48 17.46
C LYS A 137 -4.92 14.71 17.81
N GLY A 138 -4.05 14.91 16.82
CA GLY A 138 -2.62 15.11 17.06
C GLY A 138 -2.27 16.34 17.90
N ALA A 139 -3.20 17.30 18.05
CA ALA A 139 -3.02 18.45 18.95
C ALA A 139 -3.03 18.06 20.45
N GLU A 140 -3.57 16.90 20.81
CA GLU A 140 -3.69 16.44 22.20
C GLU A 140 -2.43 15.73 22.74
N ILE A 141 -1.46 15.44 21.85
CA ILE A 141 -0.22 14.73 22.15
C ILE A 141 1.01 15.64 21.95
N PRO A 142 2.18 15.32 22.55
CA PRO A 142 3.38 16.14 22.38
C PRO A 142 3.79 16.27 20.91
N ALA A 143 4.07 17.50 20.45
CA ALA A 143 4.42 17.80 19.06
C ALA A 143 5.59 16.95 18.52
N ALA A 144 6.59 16.67 19.37
CA ALA A 144 7.71 15.80 19.01
C ALA A 144 7.29 14.34 18.76
N GLN A 145 6.30 13.82 19.50
CA GLN A 145 5.77 12.48 19.25
C GLN A 145 4.91 12.46 17.98
N ARG A 146 4.07 13.48 17.78
CA ARG A 146 3.26 13.64 16.57
C ARG A 146 4.13 13.63 15.32
N GLY A 147 5.15 14.49 15.25
CA GLY A 147 6.03 14.59 14.07
C GLY A 147 6.75 13.27 13.76
N ARG A 148 7.24 12.57 14.78
CA ARG A 148 7.87 11.24 14.61
C ARG A 148 6.86 10.19 14.11
N ALA A 149 5.63 10.20 14.63
CA ALA A 149 4.59 9.27 14.21
C ALA A 149 4.15 9.51 12.77
N GLU A 150 3.97 10.78 12.36
CA GLU A 150 3.67 11.16 10.97
C GLU A 150 4.79 10.71 10.02
N GLN A 151 6.05 10.93 10.39
CA GLN A 151 7.21 10.49 9.61
C GLN A 151 7.21 8.96 9.47
N ARG A 152 7.12 8.22 10.57
CA ARG A 152 7.17 6.74 10.56
C ARG A 152 5.98 6.12 9.82
N ALA A 153 4.81 6.74 9.88
CA ALA A 153 3.66 6.30 9.10
C ALA A 153 3.89 6.46 7.60
N ARG A 154 4.42 7.61 7.17
CA ARG A 154 4.80 7.83 5.76
C ARG A 154 5.89 6.87 5.29
N GLU A 155 6.90 6.60 6.13
CA GLU A 155 7.95 5.62 5.83
C GLU A 155 7.38 4.19 5.66
N LYS A 156 6.46 3.77 6.54
CA LYS A 156 5.77 2.47 6.40
C LYS A 156 4.94 2.39 5.12
N LEU A 157 4.27 3.47 4.72
CA LEU A 157 3.56 3.54 3.44
C LEU A 157 4.50 3.45 2.24
N ALA A 158 5.68 4.07 2.32
CA ALA A 158 6.70 3.97 1.29
C ALA A 158 7.27 2.55 1.18
N ARG A 159 7.67 1.95 2.32
CA ARG A 159 8.15 0.55 2.37
C ARG A 159 7.08 -0.46 1.96
N GLY A 160 5.81 -0.21 2.25
CA GLY A 160 4.70 -1.03 1.78
C GLY A 160 4.55 -1.03 0.26
N ARG A 161 4.89 0.08 -0.41
CA ARG A 161 4.96 0.13 -1.89
C ARG A 161 6.19 -0.60 -2.43
N GLU A 162 7.35 -0.42 -1.81
CA GLU A 162 8.59 -1.13 -2.19
C GLU A 162 8.45 -2.64 -2.01
N SER A 163 7.88 -3.09 -0.89
CA SER A 163 7.61 -4.51 -0.61
C SER A 163 6.57 -5.11 -1.57
N ARG A 164 5.54 -4.34 -1.96
CA ARG A 164 4.61 -4.75 -3.02
C ARG A 164 5.30 -4.86 -4.38
N PHE A 165 6.24 -3.97 -4.68
CA PHE A 165 7.03 -4.02 -5.91
C PHE A 165 7.93 -5.25 -5.95
N GLU A 166 8.70 -5.50 -4.89
CA GLU A 166 9.53 -6.70 -4.77
C GLU A 166 8.68 -7.98 -4.84
N TYR A 167 7.54 -8.01 -4.15
CA TYR A 167 6.60 -9.12 -4.20
C TYR A 167 5.99 -9.33 -5.59
N ALA A 168 5.62 -8.25 -6.29
CA ALA A 168 5.11 -8.30 -7.67
C ALA A 168 6.17 -8.80 -8.65
N VAL A 169 7.43 -8.39 -8.51
CA VAL A 169 8.55 -8.89 -9.32
C VAL A 169 8.76 -10.39 -9.07
N VAL A 170 8.78 -10.83 -7.81
CA VAL A 170 8.97 -12.26 -7.45
C VAL A 170 7.82 -13.13 -7.95
N ARG A 171 6.59 -12.62 -7.98
CA ARG A 171 5.38 -13.37 -8.37
C ARG A 171 4.97 -13.16 -9.82
N GLY A 172 5.59 -12.22 -10.53
CA GLY A 172 5.14 -11.75 -11.85
C GLY A 172 3.76 -11.07 -11.83
N ASP A 173 3.23 -10.74 -10.64
CA ASP A 173 1.89 -10.16 -10.47
C ASP A 173 1.98 -8.65 -10.28
N PHE A 174 2.24 -7.96 -11.39
CA PHE A 174 2.35 -6.50 -11.43
C PHE A 174 1.01 -5.78 -11.19
N SER A 175 -0.13 -6.48 -11.16
CA SER A 175 -1.43 -5.90 -10.81
C SER A 175 -1.42 -5.32 -9.39
N LEU A 176 -0.67 -5.92 -8.46
CA LEU A 176 -0.53 -5.48 -7.07
C LEU A 176 0.13 -4.09 -6.92
N VAL A 177 0.86 -3.64 -7.94
CA VAL A 177 1.60 -2.37 -7.97
C VAL A 177 0.96 -1.38 -8.95
N LEU A 178 0.55 -1.85 -10.13
CA LEU A 178 0.00 -1.01 -11.18
C LEU A 178 -1.43 -0.58 -10.89
N ASN A 179 -2.30 -1.49 -10.42
CA ASN A 179 -3.51 -1.17 -9.66
C ASN A 179 -4.27 -2.42 -9.16
N PRO A 180 -4.58 -2.53 -7.85
CA PRO A 180 -5.62 -3.43 -7.35
C PRO A 180 -7.02 -2.78 -7.18
N ALA A 181 -7.23 -1.51 -7.59
CA ALA A 181 -8.52 -0.81 -7.45
C ALA A 181 -9.27 -0.63 -8.79
N ASP A 182 -10.58 -0.85 -8.72
CA ASP A 182 -11.55 -0.91 -9.81
C ASP A 182 -11.59 0.32 -10.74
N ALA A 183 -12.28 0.17 -11.87
CA ALA A 183 -12.57 1.22 -12.83
C ALA A 183 -13.08 2.51 -12.15
N SER A 184 -12.37 3.61 -12.36
CA SER A 184 -12.62 4.93 -11.77
C SER A 184 -12.23 6.06 -12.74
N GLU A 185 -12.53 7.31 -12.37
CA GLU A 185 -12.12 8.51 -13.11
C GLU A 185 -10.60 8.60 -13.31
N LEU A 186 -9.80 8.02 -12.42
CA LEU A 186 -8.33 8.03 -12.51
C LEU A 186 -7.79 6.99 -13.49
N THR A 187 -8.63 6.05 -13.94
CA THR A 187 -8.29 4.97 -14.88
C THR A 187 -9.03 5.12 -16.22
N GLY A 188 -9.79 6.20 -16.39
CA GLY A 188 -10.70 6.37 -17.52
C GLY A 188 -11.75 5.27 -17.59
N PHE A 189 -12.28 4.85 -16.43
CA PHE A 189 -13.30 3.82 -16.28
C PHE A 189 -12.97 2.46 -16.95
N ARG A 190 -11.69 2.09 -16.98
CA ARG A 190 -11.21 0.76 -17.37
C ARG A 190 -10.30 0.20 -16.29
N ALA A 191 -10.59 -1.01 -15.80
CA ALA A 191 -9.65 -1.74 -14.97
C ALA A 191 -8.35 -1.97 -15.74
N PHE A 192 -7.20 -1.80 -15.08
CA PHE A 192 -5.89 -1.92 -15.74
C PHE A 192 -5.76 -3.28 -16.45
N ASP A 193 -5.44 -3.22 -17.73
CA ASP A 193 -5.31 -4.37 -18.61
C ASP A 193 -3.89 -4.39 -19.17
N VAL A 194 -3.06 -5.27 -18.61
CA VAL A 194 -1.63 -5.36 -18.92
C VAL A 194 -1.40 -5.78 -20.38
N ASP A 195 -2.26 -6.63 -20.92
CA ASP A 195 -2.13 -7.11 -22.30
C ASP A 195 -2.43 -5.97 -23.26
N ARG A 196 -3.49 -5.19 -23.01
CA ARG A 196 -3.77 -3.98 -23.81
C ARG A 196 -2.65 -2.94 -23.69
N ALA A 197 -2.11 -2.73 -22.49
CA ALA A 197 -0.98 -1.82 -22.30
C ALA A 197 0.27 -2.31 -23.07
N ARG A 198 0.51 -3.62 -23.11
CA ARG A 198 1.59 -4.24 -23.90
C ARG A 198 1.37 -4.02 -25.39
N GLU A 199 0.18 -4.31 -25.91
CA GLU A 199 -0.10 -4.14 -27.34
C GLU A 199 -0.05 -2.67 -27.77
N MET A 200 -0.46 -1.72 -26.90
CA MET A 200 -0.21 -0.29 -27.11
C MET A 200 1.28 0.01 -27.21
N ALA A 201 2.08 -0.48 -26.25
CA ALA A 201 3.53 -0.23 -26.20
C ALA A 201 4.24 -0.80 -27.42
N VAL A 202 3.93 -2.04 -27.81
CA VAL A 202 4.46 -2.71 -29.01
C VAL A 202 4.07 -1.93 -30.27
N PHE A 203 2.81 -1.53 -30.39
CA PHE A 203 2.33 -0.74 -31.53
C PHE A 203 3.13 0.56 -31.67
N PHE A 204 3.23 1.35 -30.59
CA PHE A 204 3.93 2.62 -30.63
C PHE A 204 5.44 2.45 -30.81
N ALA A 205 6.08 1.46 -30.20
CA ALA A 205 7.49 1.20 -30.39
C ALA A 205 7.84 0.80 -31.84
N SER A 206 6.90 0.15 -32.55
CA SER A 206 7.07 -0.18 -33.99
C SER A 206 6.83 1.00 -34.94
N ARG A 207 6.09 2.04 -34.52
CA ARG A 207 5.64 3.15 -35.40
C ARG A 207 6.27 4.50 -35.08
N CYS A 208 6.59 4.77 -33.81
CA CYS A 208 7.10 6.05 -33.37
C CYS A 208 8.62 6.12 -33.54
N LYS A 209 9.10 7.20 -34.16
CA LYS A 209 10.54 7.47 -34.29
C LYS A 209 11.11 7.94 -32.96
N HIS A 210 12.36 7.57 -32.68
CA HIS A 210 13.10 8.00 -31.49
C HIS A 210 12.32 7.75 -30.18
N PHE A 211 11.80 6.52 -30.02
CA PHE A 211 10.87 6.16 -28.96
C PHE A 211 11.55 5.88 -27.61
N PHE A 212 12.18 6.92 -27.06
CA PHE A 212 12.79 6.90 -25.72
C PHE A 212 11.74 6.92 -24.60
N LYS A 213 12.11 6.47 -23.39
CA LYS A 213 11.20 6.37 -22.21
C LYS A 213 10.28 7.57 -21.99
N LEU A 214 10.81 8.80 -22.05
CA LEU A 214 9.98 10.00 -21.87
C LEU A 214 8.91 10.11 -22.96
N ARG A 215 9.26 9.83 -24.21
CA ARG A 215 8.34 9.84 -25.35
C ARG A 215 7.32 8.71 -25.24
N PHE A 216 7.74 7.54 -24.78
CA PHE A 216 6.87 6.41 -24.49
C PHE A 216 5.74 6.79 -23.53
N PHE A 217 6.06 7.31 -22.34
CA PHE A 217 5.03 7.64 -21.35
C PHE A 217 4.05 8.72 -21.82
N LYS A 218 4.54 9.71 -22.57
CA LYS A 218 3.70 10.74 -23.19
C LYS A 218 2.77 10.17 -24.25
N THR A 219 3.27 9.26 -25.05
CA THR A 219 2.48 8.59 -26.09
C THR A 219 1.36 7.75 -25.47
N MET A 220 1.67 6.99 -24.42
CA MET A 220 0.66 6.23 -23.67
C MET A 220 -0.41 7.17 -23.11
N PHE A 221 -0.01 8.29 -22.48
CA PHE A 221 -0.93 9.31 -21.97
C PHE A 221 -1.89 9.84 -23.03
N TYR A 222 -1.36 10.31 -24.17
CA TYR A 222 -2.20 10.88 -25.23
C TYR A 222 -3.16 9.83 -25.82
N ALA A 223 -2.69 8.60 -25.98
CA ALA A 223 -3.49 7.52 -26.52
C ALA A 223 -4.71 7.24 -25.60
N ASP A 224 -4.46 7.08 -24.30
CA ASP A 224 -5.50 6.81 -23.31
C ASP A 224 -6.47 7.98 -23.12
N PHE A 225 -5.95 9.22 -23.02
CA PHE A 225 -6.80 10.41 -22.85
C PHE A 225 -7.63 10.70 -24.10
N THR A 226 -7.07 10.53 -25.30
CA THR A 226 -7.85 10.68 -26.55
C THR A 226 -8.97 9.64 -26.63
N ALA A 227 -8.65 8.38 -26.33
CA ALA A 227 -9.66 7.31 -26.28
C ALA A 227 -10.76 7.61 -25.26
N PHE A 228 -10.40 8.14 -24.10
CA PHE A 228 -11.38 8.54 -23.10
C PHE A 228 -12.24 9.72 -23.56
N ALA A 229 -11.67 10.75 -24.19
CA ALA A 229 -12.41 11.87 -24.72
C ALA A 229 -13.44 11.44 -25.78
N GLU A 230 -13.10 10.48 -26.63
CA GLU A 230 -13.97 10.02 -27.73
C GLU A 230 -14.99 8.95 -27.33
N THR A 231 -14.66 8.12 -26.33
CA THR A 231 -15.45 6.92 -26.02
C THR A 231 -15.89 6.82 -24.57
N SER A 232 -15.52 7.80 -23.73
CA SER A 232 -15.71 7.79 -22.27
C SER A 232 -15.09 6.58 -21.58
N ARG A 233 -14.09 5.94 -22.22
CA ARG A 233 -13.32 4.83 -21.69
C ARG A 233 -11.89 4.87 -22.20
N SER A 234 -10.90 4.68 -21.33
CA SER A 234 -9.50 4.60 -21.73
C SER A 234 -9.22 3.30 -22.50
N MET A 235 -8.03 3.17 -23.10
CA MET A 235 -7.60 1.95 -23.76
C MET A 235 -6.99 0.95 -22.79
N SER A 236 -6.17 1.39 -21.83
CA SER A 236 -5.37 0.50 -21.00
C SER A 236 -5.77 0.45 -19.52
N GLY A 237 -6.48 1.47 -19.01
CA GLY A 237 -6.72 1.62 -17.57
C GLY A 237 -5.51 2.12 -16.77
N LEU A 238 -4.44 2.59 -17.44
CA LEU A 238 -3.29 3.21 -16.78
C LEU A 238 -3.69 4.50 -16.07
N ARG A 239 -3.00 4.77 -14.95
CA ARG A 239 -3.09 6.04 -14.20
C ARG A 239 -1.91 6.92 -14.54
N TYR A 240 -2.12 8.22 -14.57
CA TYR A 240 -1.09 9.20 -14.90
C TYR A 240 -0.90 10.20 -13.76
N ALA A 241 0.33 10.66 -13.56
CA ALA A 241 0.70 11.63 -12.55
C ALA A 241 1.45 12.79 -13.20
N HIS A 242 1.34 13.97 -12.59
CA HIS A 242 2.19 15.11 -12.91
C HIS A 242 3.64 14.80 -12.56
N ALA A 243 4.55 15.06 -13.50
CA ALA A 243 5.99 15.03 -13.27
C ALA A 243 6.67 16.23 -13.94
N PRO A 244 7.93 16.57 -13.58
CA PRO A 244 8.62 17.76 -14.10
C PRO A 244 8.74 17.76 -15.62
N ASN A 245 8.93 16.58 -16.22
CA ASN A 245 9.04 16.40 -17.66
C ASN A 245 7.69 16.09 -18.33
N GLY A 246 6.58 16.52 -17.73
CA GLY A 246 5.20 16.32 -18.22
C GLY A 246 4.53 15.05 -17.66
N PRO A 247 3.28 14.74 -18.04
CA PRO A 247 2.53 13.59 -17.49
C PRO A 247 3.26 12.25 -17.68
N ILE A 248 3.31 11.44 -16.63
CA ILE A 248 3.96 10.13 -16.62
C ILE A 248 3.02 9.07 -16.06
N VAL A 249 3.20 7.80 -16.42
CA VAL A 249 2.46 6.70 -15.80
C VAL A 249 2.79 6.63 -14.30
N HIS A 250 1.77 6.54 -13.46
CA HIS A 250 1.94 6.27 -12.03
C HIS A 250 2.43 4.83 -11.83
N GLY A 251 3.58 4.65 -11.16
CA GLY A 251 4.23 3.33 -11.06
C GLY A 251 4.97 2.90 -12.35
N HIS A 252 5.48 3.86 -13.11
CA HIS A 252 6.15 3.64 -14.40
C HIS A 252 7.28 2.59 -14.40
N GLU A 253 8.04 2.45 -13.31
CA GLU A 253 9.07 1.40 -13.18
C GLU A 253 8.44 0.00 -13.18
N ALA A 254 7.34 -0.19 -12.44
CA ALA A 254 6.58 -1.43 -12.43
C ALA A 254 5.93 -1.72 -13.79
N LEU A 255 5.52 -0.68 -14.52
CA LEU A 255 4.96 -0.85 -15.86
C LEU A 255 6.03 -1.39 -16.79
N LEU A 256 7.20 -0.77 -16.81
CA LEU A 256 8.30 -1.23 -17.67
C LEU A 256 8.71 -2.66 -17.31
N ALA A 257 8.85 -2.97 -16.03
CA ALA A 257 9.13 -4.34 -15.58
C ALA A 257 8.06 -5.35 -16.00
N ALA A 258 6.79 -4.93 -16.07
CA ALA A 258 5.69 -5.78 -16.54
C ALA A 258 5.70 -5.97 -18.06
N LEU A 259 6.04 -4.92 -18.83
CA LEU A 259 5.96 -4.93 -20.29
C LEU A 259 7.21 -5.48 -20.98
N VAL A 260 8.39 -5.35 -20.37
CA VAL A 260 9.66 -5.80 -20.94
C VAL A 260 9.85 -7.27 -20.60
N ASP A 261 9.63 -8.12 -21.60
CA ASP A 261 9.68 -9.58 -21.49
C ASP A 261 10.81 -10.20 -22.35
N GLY A 262 11.50 -9.40 -23.17
CA GLY A 262 12.52 -9.88 -24.10
C GLY A 262 11.95 -10.68 -25.29
N GLU A 263 10.63 -10.71 -25.46
CA GLU A 263 9.93 -11.41 -26.56
C GLU A 263 9.02 -10.48 -27.35
N SER A 264 8.30 -9.60 -26.66
CA SER A 264 7.38 -8.60 -27.21
C SER A 264 8.02 -7.21 -27.25
N LEU A 265 8.66 -6.83 -26.15
CA LEU A 265 9.20 -5.49 -25.92
C LEU A 265 10.55 -5.58 -25.23
N ASP A 266 11.49 -4.72 -25.64
CA ASP A 266 12.81 -4.60 -25.05
C ASP A 266 13.17 -3.14 -24.76
N VAL A 267 14.21 -2.95 -23.93
CA VAL A 267 14.80 -1.65 -23.63
C VAL A 267 16.27 -1.67 -24.00
N GLU A 268 16.62 -0.87 -25.01
CA GLU A 268 18.01 -0.69 -25.43
C GLU A 268 18.59 0.60 -24.82
N GLU A 269 19.80 0.54 -24.29
CA GLU A 269 20.57 1.74 -23.95
C GLU A 269 21.19 2.35 -25.21
N HIS A 270 20.94 3.64 -25.44
CA HIS A 270 21.52 4.40 -26.54
C HIS A 270 22.33 5.57 -25.98
N GLU A 271 23.62 5.64 -26.32
CA GLU A 271 24.47 6.76 -25.94
C GLU A 271 24.12 8.02 -26.74
N ILE A 272 23.88 9.11 -26.01
CA ILE A 272 23.66 10.46 -26.54
C ILE A 272 24.67 11.38 -25.86
N GLY A 273 25.85 11.52 -26.48
CA GLY A 273 26.95 12.30 -25.91
C GLY A 273 27.50 11.64 -24.65
N GLU A 274 27.51 12.36 -23.53
CA GLU A 274 27.96 11.86 -22.21
C GLU A 274 26.83 11.19 -21.40
N THR A 275 25.62 11.11 -21.95
CA THR A 275 24.45 10.53 -21.28
C THR A 275 23.94 9.31 -22.04
N SER A 276 23.38 8.33 -21.33
CA SER A 276 22.62 7.23 -21.95
C SER A 276 21.12 7.53 -21.89
N ALA A 277 20.39 7.11 -22.91
CA ALA A 277 18.94 7.20 -22.98
C ALA A 277 18.36 5.82 -23.32
N GLU A 278 17.32 5.43 -22.58
CA GLU A 278 16.65 4.15 -22.76
C GLU A 278 15.59 4.24 -23.85
N LYS A 279 15.78 3.45 -24.91
CA LYS A 279 14.90 3.35 -26.06
C LYS A 279 14.02 2.11 -25.92
N ILE A 280 12.71 2.28 -26.08
CA ILE A 280 11.76 1.17 -26.08
C ILE A 280 11.69 0.60 -27.49
N VAL A 281 11.85 -0.72 -27.62
CA VAL A 281 11.91 -1.42 -28.91
C VAL A 281 10.86 -2.53 -28.96
N ALA A 282 10.12 -2.60 -30.07
CA ALA A 282 9.21 -3.70 -30.33
C ALA A 282 9.99 -4.86 -30.97
N LEU A 283 9.79 -6.07 -30.46
CA LEU A 283 10.39 -7.30 -30.98
C LEU A 283 9.44 -8.11 -31.88
N ARG A 284 8.16 -7.69 -31.93
CA ARG A 284 7.10 -8.25 -32.77
C ARG A 284 6.10 -7.17 -33.18
N ASP A 285 5.18 -7.55 -34.07
CA ASP A 285 4.00 -6.74 -34.37
C ASP A 285 2.98 -6.80 -33.22
N ALA A 286 2.25 -5.70 -33.04
CA ALA A 286 1.17 -5.60 -32.06
C ALA A 286 -0.07 -6.40 -32.50
N ASP A 287 -0.69 -7.11 -31.57
CA ASP A 287 -2.00 -7.72 -31.77
C ASP A 287 -3.08 -6.63 -31.69
N LEU A 288 -3.53 -6.16 -32.86
CA LEU A 288 -4.60 -5.17 -32.96
C LEU A 288 -6.00 -5.75 -32.70
N GLY A 289 -6.13 -7.07 -32.54
CA GLY A 289 -7.39 -7.76 -32.26
C GLY A 289 -7.98 -7.40 -30.90
N VAL A 290 -7.13 -7.00 -29.95
CA VAL A 290 -7.58 -6.55 -28.63
C VAL A 290 -8.27 -5.18 -28.68
N PHE A 291 -8.05 -4.38 -29.73
CA PHE A 291 -8.62 -3.03 -29.86
C PHE A 291 -9.84 -3.00 -30.79
N SER A 292 -10.82 -2.17 -30.44
CA SER A 292 -11.93 -1.82 -31.32
C SER A 292 -11.45 -1.01 -32.53
N GLU A 293 -12.26 -0.92 -33.59
CA GLU A 293 -11.93 -0.14 -34.80
C GLU A 293 -11.62 1.33 -34.46
N ARG A 294 -12.41 1.93 -33.56
CA ARG A 294 -12.16 3.31 -33.09
C ARG A 294 -10.83 3.43 -32.36
N GLU A 295 -10.53 2.52 -31.44
CA GLU A 295 -9.26 2.52 -30.71
C GLU A 295 -8.05 2.35 -31.66
N ARG A 296 -8.16 1.53 -32.72
CA ARG A 296 -7.10 1.41 -33.74
C ARG A 296 -6.87 2.71 -34.50
N ILE A 297 -7.93 3.45 -34.81
CA ILE A 297 -7.83 4.77 -35.43
C ILE A 297 -7.11 5.74 -34.49
N ILE A 298 -7.44 5.72 -33.20
CA ILE A 298 -6.79 6.54 -32.18
C ILE A 298 -5.31 6.19 -32.05
N LEU A 299 -4.94 4.89 -31.99
CA LEU A 299 -3.54 4.45 -31.97
C LEU A 299 -2.75 5.04 -33.15
N GLN A 300 -3.27 4.91 -34.37
CA GLN A 300 -2.61 5.43 -35.57
C GLN A 300 -2.46 6.96 -35.51
N LYS A 301 -3.54 7.67 -35.17
CA LYS A 301 -3.55 9.12 -35.02
C LYS A 301 -2.59 9.63 -33.95
N THR A 302 -2.52 8.96 -32.80
CA THR A 302 -1.58 9.29 -31.73
C THR A 302 -0.14 9.05 -32.18
N ALA A 303 0.16 7.98 -32.91
CA ALA A 303 1.48 7.74 -33.45
C ALA A 303 1.90 8.83 -34.46
N ASP A 304 0.97 9.26 -35.32
CA ASP A 304 1.22 10.33 -36.29
C ASP A 304 1.44 11.69 -35.61
N PHE A 305 0.62 12.03 -34.61
CA PHE A 305 0.81 13.20 -33.77
C PHE A 305 2.15 13.18 -33.05
N VAL A 306 2.52 12.07 -32.41
CA VAL A 306 3.82 11.97 -31.74
C VAL A 306 4.94 12.10 -32.77
N ASN A 307 4.82 11.50 -33.95
CA ASN A 307 5.83 11.59 -35.00
C ASN A 307 5.96 12.99 -35.63
N SER A 308 5.03 13.93 -35.39
CA SER A 308 5.18 15.31 -35.86
C SER A 308 6.27 16.10 -35.11
N PHE A 309 6.67 15.63 -33.92
CA PHE A 309 7.73 16.24 -33.12
C PHE A 309 9.09 15.64 -33.48
N ARG A 310 10.12 16.47 -33.66
CA ARG A 310 11.46 15.99 -34.00
C ARG A 310 12.20 15.45 -32.79
N LYS A 311 11.97 16.04 -31.61
CA LYS A 311 12.65 15.70 -30.36
C LYS A 311 11.67 15.32 -29.26
N SER A 312 12.14 14.55 -28.27
CA SER A 312 11.34 14.23 -27.08
C SER A 312 11.06 15.46 -26.21
N SER A 313 11.97 16.44 -26.19
CA SER A 313 11.79 17.70 -25.45
C SER A 313 10.60 18.51 -25.96
N GLU A 314 10.40 18.57 -27.29
CA GLU A 314 9.27 19.29 -27.90
C GLU A 314 7.92 18.67 -27.51
N LEU A 315 7.84 17.33 -27.46
CA LEU A 315 6.64 16.64 -26.99
C LEU A 315 6.41 16.86 -25.49
N SER A 316 7.48 16.88 -24.69
CA SER A 316 7.39 17.18 -23.26
C SER A 316 6.89 18.61 -23.02
N GLU A 317 7.46 19.60 -23.69
CA GLU A 317 7.00 21.00 -23.64
C GLU A 317 5.52 21.10 -24.04
N ARG A 318 5.12 20.46 -25.15
CA ARG A 318 3.72 20.43 -25.58
C ARG A 318 2.78 19.83 -24.54
N SER A 319 3.25 18.82 -23.80
CA SER A 319 2.44 18.17 -22.76
C SER A 319 2.25 19.01 -21.49
N HIS A 320 3.08 20.04 -21.29
CA HIS A 320 2.90 21.00 -20.19
C HIS A 320 1.74 21.96 -20.44
N ASP A 321 1.33 22.14 -21.69
CA ASP A 321 0.16 22.96 -22.05
C ASP A 321 -1.17 22.25 -21.76
N GLU A 322 -1.15 20.95 -21.49
CA GLU A 322 -2.38 20.20 -21.26
C GLU A 322 -3.03 20.58 -19.93
N PRO A 323 -4.37 20.76 -19.88
CA PRO A 323 -5.08 21.18 -18.67
C PRO A 323 -4.80 20.28 -17.48
N GLY A 324 -4.73 18.96 -17.70
CA GLY A 324 -4.45 18.00 -16.65
C GLY A 324 -3.08 18.16 -16.00
N TRP A 325 -2.06 18.59 -16.76
CA TRP A 325 -0.75 18.86 -16.19
C TRP A 325 -0.72 20.20 -15.47
N ARG A 326 -1.33 21.26 -16.04
CA ARG A 326 -1.40 22.60 -15.41
C ARG A 326 -2.25 22.63 -14.15
N GLY A 327 -3.27 21.80 -14.07
CA GLY A 327 -4.22 21.71 -12.96
C GLY A 327 -3.79 20.78 -11.81
N THR A 328 -2.58 20.23 -11.85
CA THR A 328 -2.07 19.29 -10.84
C THR A 328 -0.66 19.64 -10.38
N GLU A 329 -0.27 19.15 -9.21
CA GLU A 329 1.06 19.33 -8.64
C GLU A 329 1.93 18.08 -8.80
N ASN A 330 3.25 18.23 -8.70
CA ASN A 330 4.21 17.13 -8.85
C ASN A 330 3.86 15.90 -7.97
N GLY A 331 3.68 14.74 -8.62
CA GLY A 331 3.30 13.48 -7.98
C GLY A 331 1.80 13.27 -7.82
N GLN A 332 0.97 14.31 -8.02
CA GLN A 332 -0.49 14.19 -8.00
C GLN A 332 -1.00 13.43 -9.23
N LEU A 333 -2.02 12.58 -9.03
CA LEU A 333 -2.70 11.90 -10.13
C LEU A 333 -3.53 12.87 -10.97
N ILE A 334 -3.52 12.66 -12.29
CA ILE A 334 -4.27 13.43 -13.27
C ILE A 334 -5.57 12.69 -13.56
N SER A 335 -6.71 13.33 -13.29
CA SER A 335 -8.03 12.79 -13.63
C SER A 335 -8.23 12.72 -15.15
N TYR A 336 -8.90 11.67 -15.63
CA TYR A 336 -9.28 11.58 -17.04
C TYR A 336 -10.37 12.59 -17.43
N GLU A 337 -11.02 13.26 -16.49
CA GLU A 337 -11.94 14.37 -16.80
C GLU A 337 -11.26 15.47 -17.62
N TYR A 338 -9.95 15.69 -17.41
CA TYR A 338 -9.17 16.63 -18.22
C TYR A 338 -9.05 16.24 -19.70
N ALA A 339 -9.42 15.01 -20.08
CA ALA A 339 -9.44 14.59 -21.48
C ALA A 339 -10.45 15.38 -22.32
N PHE A 340 -11.56 15.84 -21.73
CA PHE A 340 -12.57 16.63 -22.45
C PHE A 340 -12.07 18.00 -22.88
N ASP A 341 -11.06 18.53 -22.18
CA ASP A 341 -10.39 19.79 -22.51
C ASP A 341 -9.01 19.57 -23.13
N LEU A 342 -8.67 18.34 -23.51
CA LEU A 342 -7.36 18.00 -24.07
C LEU A 342 -7.13 18.80 -25.34
N THR A 343 -6.12 19.66 -25.31
CA THR A 343 -5.86 20.67 -26.33
C THR A 343 -5.27 20.08 -27.61
N THR A 344 -4.91 18.80 -27.58
CA THR A 344 -4.38 18.01 -28.70
C THR A 344 -5.42 17.16 -29.40
N THR A 345 -6.66 17.05 -28.88
CA THR A 345 -7.68 16.16 -29.45
C THR A 345 -7.96 16.48 -30.91
N ASP A 346 -8.09 17.75 -31.28
CA ASP A 346 -8.30 18.17 -32.68
C ASP A 346 -7.09 17.84 -33.58
N CYS A 347 -5.87 17.99 -33.04
CA CYS A 347 -4.62 17.65 -33.74
C CYS A 347 -4.52 16.15 -33.99
N ILE A 348 -4.85 15.34 -33.00
CA ILE A 348 -4.85 13.88 -33.09
C ILE A 348 -5.99 13.44 -34.02
N ASN A 349 -7.15 14.09 -33.97
CA ASN A 349 -8.28 13.75 -34.82
C ASN A 349 -8.16 14.15 -36.29
N GLY A 350 -7.10 14.89 -36.65
CA GLY A 350 -6.89 15.38 -38.01
C GLY A 350 -7.75 16.61 -38.36
N GLU A 351 -8.38 17.22 -37.36
CA GLU A 351 -9.22 18.42 -37.47
C GLU A 351 -8.44 19.69 -37.06
N CYS A 352 -7.13 19.69 -37.29
CA CYS A 352 -6.22 20.77 -36.87
C CYS A 352 -6.52 22.07 -37.64
N SER A 353 -7.56 22.79 -37.22
CA SER A 353 -7.62 24.22 -37.43
C SER A 353 -6.68 24.84 -36.42
N LEU A 354 -5.61 25.46 -36.92
CA LEU A 354 -4.79 26.37 -36.13
C LEU A 354 -5.74 27.43 -35.55
N ARG A 355 -6.20 27.24 -34.31
CA ARG A 355 -6.68 28.34 -33.49
C ARG A 355 -5.45 29.15 -33.15
N SER A 356 -5.09 30.01 -34.09
CA SER A 356 -4.19 31.13 -33.87
C SER A 356 -4.70 31.87 -32.65
N SER A 357 -4.02 31.71 -31.52
CA SER A 357 -4.12 32.62 -30.38
C SER A 357 -3.45 33.94 -30.78
N GLN A 358 -4.16 34.71 -31.61
CA GLN A 358 -4.08 36.17 -31.58
C GLN A 358 -5.25 36.70 -30.73
N CYS A 359 -4.96 37.74 -29.96
CA CYS A 359 -5.78 38.46 -28.95
C CYS A 359 -5.73 37.82 -27.55
N LYS A 360 -5.03 38.39 -26.56
CA LYS A 360 -4.69 39.79 -26.27
C LYS A 360 -3.35 39.91 -25.55
#